data_AF-A0AAD5WZU6-F1
#
_entry.id   AF-A0AAD5WZU6-F1
#
_cell.length_a   1.000
_cell.length_b   1.000
_cell.length_c   1.000
_cell.angle_alpha   90.00
_cell.angle_beta   90.00
_cell.angle_gamma   90.00
#
_symmetry.space_group_name_H-M   'P 1'
#
loop_
_entity.id
_entity.type
_entity.pdbx_description
1 polymer ?
#
loop_
_entity_poly.entity_id
_entity_poly.type
_entity_poly.pdbx_seq_one_letter_code
_entity_poly.pdbx_strand_id
1 'polypeptide(L)'
;QARTELSTEIDSHIFNQYIFAEQWALVRQRAKELNVRLVGDIPIFVAHDSSDVWSHRHLFKLDPTTGRQMVLSGVPPDYFSETGQLWGNPLYDWDACEKEGYAWWTLRFRRTLAQCDVIRIDHFRGFEAAWEVPAGEKTAINGTWVKGPGAKVFRAVDKVLGGEVPIIAEDLGLITPEVNALRDELGYPGMKVLQFAWAGGPKGSYGAGSDHLPHNLTTQRSVLYTGTHDSDTVRGWAENASPSERRAVRKYLGRSKPHDDSAPGGKRKRTTRSALKASSETTTKVEEEDQALDVVESASWDFIRLAYASISDMAIIQLQDPLDLGGDARMNLPGTTDGNWSWRVEGSLVTDEVAERLRDLAELYGR
;
A
#
# COMPACT_ATOMS: atom_id res chain seq x y z
N GLN A 1 40.73 -17.39 -7.67
CA GLN A 1 41.41 -16.29 -8.37
C GLN A 1 40.72 -14.96 -8.11
N ALA A 2 39.52 -14.67 -8.66
CA ALA A 2 38.81 -13.40 -8.44
C ALA A 2 38.58 -13.02 -6.96
N ARG A 3 38.21 -13.97 -6.08
CA ARG A 3 38.07 -13.72 -4.62
C ARG A 3 39.36 -13.23 -3.96
N THR A 4 40.52 -13.65 -4.45
CA THR A 4 41.82 -13.23 -3.92
C THR A 4 42.19 -11.85 -4.46
N GLU A 5 41.97 -11.65 -5.76
CA GLU A 5 42.24 -10.38 -6.46
C GLU A 5 41.38 -9.22 -5.93
N LEU A 6 40.11 -9.48 -5.58
CA LEU A 6 39.14 -8.49 -5.07
C LEU A 6 38.94 -8.57 -3.54
N SER A 7 39.91 -9.14 -2.81
CA SER A 7 39.75 -9.41 -1.38
C SER A 7 39.47 -8.15 -0.56
N THR A 8 40.19 -7.05 -0.84
CA THR A 8 39.98 -5.75 -0.17
C THR A 8 38.58 -5.19 -0.40
N GLU A 9 38.07 -5.25 -1.63
CA GLU A 9 36.73 -4.77 -1.99
C GLU A 9 35.65 -5.63 -1.32
N ILE A 10 35.82 -6.96 -1.34
CA ILE A 10 34.92 -7.89 -0.66
C ILE A 10 34.87 -7.59 0.84
N ASP A 11 36.03 -7.41 1.47
CA ASP A 11 36.12 -7.10 2.90
C ASP A 11 35.48 -5.76 3.23
N SER A 12 35.62 -4.75 2.36
CA SER A 12 34.94 -3.46 2.50
C SER A 12 33.41 -3.60 2.46
N HIS A 13 32.87 -4.39 1.53
CA HIS A 13 31.43 -4.65 1.47
C HIS A 13 30.94 -5.42 2.71
N ILE A 14 31.70 -6.40 3.18
CA ILE A 14 31.39 -7.14 4.42
C ILE A 14 31.39 -6.19 5.62
N PHE A 15 32.39 -5.32 5.73
CA PHE A 15 32.50 -4.34 6.80
C PHE A 15 31.30 -3.38 6.81
N ASN A 16 30.87 -2.89 5.64
CA ASN A 16 29.68 -2.04 5.54
C ASN A 16 28.41 -2.77 6.01
N GLN A 17 28.23 -4.05 5.66
CA GLN A 17 27.11 -4.87 6.15
C GLN A 17 27.20 -5.12 7.66
N TYR A 18 28.40 -5.31 8.20
CA TYR A 18 28.62 -5.41 9.64
C TYR A 18 28.19 -4.13 10.37
N ILE A 19 28.65 -2.96 9.92
CA ILE A 19 28.28 -1.68 10.54
C ILE A 19 26.77 -1.45 10.48
N PHE A 20 26.13 -1.74 9.35
CA PHE A 20 24.67 -1.66 9.22
C PHE A 20 23.97 -2.59 10.23
N ALA A 21 24.41 -3.84 10.34
CA ALA A 21 23.81 -4.81 11.24
C ALA A 21 23.94 -4.39 12.72
N GLU A 22 25.11 -3.88 13.12
CA GLU A 22 25.35 -3.37 14.48
C GLU A 22 24.45 -2.18 14.80
N GLN A 23 24.38 -1.18 13.91
CA GLN A 23 23.53 -0.01 14.12
C GLN A 23 22.05 -0.36 14.15
N TRP A 24 21.60 -1.25 13.25
CA TRP A 24 20.20 -1.70 13.23
C TRP A 24 19.83 -2.50 14.48
N ALA A 25 20.77 -3.30 15.01
CA ALA A 25 20.55 -4.04 16.26
C ALA A 25 20.30 -3.09 17.44
N LEU A 26 21.00 -1.94 17.51
CA LEU A 26 20.76 -0.91 18.53
C LEU A 26 19.36 -0.30 18.41
N VAL A 27 18.91 0.01 17.19
CA VAL A 27 17.55 0.52 16.94
C VAL A 27 16.50 -0.50 17.37
N ARG A 28 16.68 -1.77 16.98
CA ARG A 28 15.75 -2.85 17.34
C ARG A 28 15.72 -3.10 18.85
N GLN A 29 16.87 -3.08 19.51
CA GLN A 29 16.94 -3.18 20.96
C GLN A 29 16.14 -2.07 21.62
N ARG A 30 16.32 -0.82 21.16
CA ARG A 30 15.59 0.32 21.70
C ARG A 30 14.08 0.23 21.47
N ALA A 31 13.65 -0.21 20.29
CA ALA A 31 12.24 -0.45 20.00
C ALA A 31 11.64 -1.48 20.97
N LYS A 32 12.35 -2.57 21.23
CA LYS A 32 11.94 -3.60 22.18
C LYS A 32 11.82 -3.09 23.62
N GLU A 33 12.77 -2.27 24.08
CA GLU A 33 12.72 -1.64 25.41
C GLU A 33 11.49 -0.72 25.57
N LEU A 34 11.02 -0.14 24.47
CA LEU A 34 9.84 0.72 24.41
C LEU A 34 8.55 -0.07 24.08
N ASN A 35 8.60 -1.39 24.00
CA ASN A 35 7.49 -2.26 23.57
C ASN A 35 6.94 -1.90 22.17
N VAL A 36 7.79 -1.38 21.29
CA VAL A 36 7.48 -1.08 19.88
C VAL A 36 7.91 -2.26 19.02
N ARG A 37 6.98 -2.78 18.21
CA ARG A 37 7.27 -3.78 17.18
C ARG A 37 7.54 -3.09 15.84
N LEU A 38 8.50 -3.61 15.08
CA LEU A 38 8.87 -3.11 13.76
C LEU A 38 8.17 -3.93 12.67
N VAL A 39 7.49 -3.25 11.76
CA VAL A 39 6.95 -3.85 10.52
C VAL A 39 7.98 -3.64 9.41
N GLY A 40 8.57 -4.73 8.92
CA GLY A 40 9.41 -4.74 7.72
C GLY A 40 8.60 -5.01 6.47
N ASP A 41 9.29 -5.06 5.32
CA ASP A 41 8.66 -5.21 4.02
C ASP A 41 9.52 -6.10 3.10
N ILE A 42 8.87 -7.03 2.40
CA ILE A 42 9.51 -7.88 1.38
C ILE A 42 8.81 -7.61 0.04
N PRO A 43 9.50 -7.02 -0.96
CA PRO A 43 9.00 -6.99 -2.34
C PRO A 43 8.85 -8.43 -2.85
N ILE A 44 7.75 -8.83 -3.51
CA ILE A 44 7.65 -10.24 -3.95
C ILE A 44 8.80 -10.60 -4.89
N PHE A 45 9.12 -9.76 -5.87
CA PHE A 45 10.19 -9.99 -6.83
C PHE A 45 11.50 -9.31 -6.40
N VAL A 46 12.61 -9.74 -6.99
CA VAL A 46 13.95 -9.15 -6.82
C VAL A 46 14.41 -8.51 -8.13
N ALA A 47 15.35 -7.57 -8.11
CA ALA A 47 15.90 -7.00 -9.34
C ALA A 47 16.69 -8.05 -10.14
N HIS A 48 16.69 -7.97 -11.48
CA HIS A 48 17.49 -8.88 -12.33
C HIS A 48 18.98 -8.76 -12.05
N ASP A 49 19.49 -7.53 -12.00
CA ASP A 49 20.87 -7.23 -11.61
C ASP A 49 21.01 -7.24 -10.09
N SER A 50 21.04 -8.44 -9.52
CA SER A 50 21.17 -8.67 -8.08
C SER A 50 22.01 -9.90 -7.77
N SER A 51 22.62 -9.91 -6.58
CA SER A 51 23.31 -11.10 -6.07
C SER A 51 22.37 -12.28 -5.89
N ASP A 52 21.09 -12.04 -5.57
CA ASP A 52 20.04 -13.06 -5.46
C ASP A 52 19.91 -13.85 -6.76
N VAL A 53 19.70 -13.15 -7.87
CA VAL A 53 19.52 -13.75 -9.19
C VAL A 53 20.82 -14.35 -9.71
N TRP A 54 21.94 -13.63 -9.57
CA TRP A 54 23.25 -14.10 -10.04
C TRP A 54 23.66 -15.43 -9.38
N SER A 55 23.45 -15.57 -8.07
CA SER A 55 23.86 -16.76 -7.32
C SER A 55 22.85 -17.91 -7.35
N HIS A 56 21.60 -17.67 -7.76
CA HIS A 56 20.53 -18.67 -7.78
C HIS A 56 19.75 -18.70 -9.10
N ARG A 57 20.43 -18.56 -10.23
CA ARG A 57 19.81 -18.44 -11.58
C ARG A 57 18.75 -19.49 -11.89
N HIS A 58 18.90 -20.71 -11.38
CA HIS A 58 17.97 -21.83 -11.60
C HIS A 58 16.64 -21.68 -10.87
N LEU A 59 16.51 -20.73 -9.94
CA LEU A 59 15.25 -20.41 -9.26
C LEU A 59 14.41 -19.36 -10.02
N PHE A 60 14.90 -18.88 -11.16
CA PHE A 60 14.28 -17.83 -11.95
C PHE A 60 14.10 -18.28 -13.40
N LYS A 61 13.09 -17.72 -14.08
CA LYS A 61 12.80 -17.97 -15.50
C LYS A 61 13.78 -17.23 -16.41
N LEU A 62 15.01 -17.73 -16.46
CA LEU A 62 16.11 -17.18 -17.24
C LEU A 62 16.57 -18.18 -18.31
N ASP A 63 17.11 -17.64 -19.41
CA ASP A 63 17.85 -18.46 -20.35
C ASP A 63 19.11 -19.02 -19.65
N PRO A 64 19.29 -20.35 -19.58
CA PRO A 64 20.34 -20.97 -18.77
C PRO A 64 21.75 -20.69 -19.28
N THR A 65 21.90 -20.33 -20.56
CA THR A 65 23.20 -20.07 -21.19
C THR A 65 23.61 -18.61 -21.01
N THR A 66 22.68 -17.69 -21.26
CA THR A 66 22.94 -16.25 -21.31
C THR A 66 22.57 -15.52 -20.02
N GLY A 67 21.73 -16.10 -19.16
CA GLY A 67 21.20 -15.47 -17.95
C GLY A 67 20.17 -14.36 -18.22
N ARG A 68 19.75 -14.17 -19.48
CA ARG A 68 18.74 -13.17 -19.85
C ARG A 68 17.36 -13.62 -19.39
N GLN A 69 16.52 -12.67 -19.00
CA GLN A 69 15.14 -12.91 -18.62
C GLN A 69 14.36 -13.47 -19.80
N MET A 70 13.59 -14.55 -19.57
CA MET A 70 12.64 -15.08 -20.56
C MET A 70 11.28 -14.39 -20.45
N VAL A 71 10.93 -13.96 -19.24
CA VAL A 71 9.71 -13.23 -18.90
C VAL A 71 10.02 -12.13 -17.89
N LEU A 72 9.16 -11.13 -17.86
CA LEU A 72 9.22 -9.92 -17.03
C LEU A 72 7.96 -9.84 -16.17
N SER A 73 8.12 -9.40 -14.93
CA SER A 73 7.00 -9.11 -14.04
C SER A 73 6.28 -7.82 -14.45
N GLY A 74 5.00 -7.77 -14.11
CA GLY A 74 4.19 -6.57 -14.23
C GLY A 74 2.80 -6.80 -13.68
N VAL A 75 1.90 -5.89 -14.03
CA VAL A 75 0.45 -6.03 -13.86
C VAL A 75 -0.26 -5.70 -15.18
N PRO A 76 -1.39 -6.36 -15.47
CA PRO A 76 -2.12 -6.12 -16.71
C PRO A 76 -2.66 -4.69 -16.77
N PRO A 77 -3.07 -4.22 -17.96
CA PRO A 77 -3.92 -3.05 -18.07
C PRO A 77 -5.10 -3.09 -17.12
N ASP A 78 -5.35 -1.98 -16.46
CA ASP A 78 -6.50 -1.78 -15.60
C ASP A 78 -7.08 -0.38 -15.83
N TYR A 79 -7.98 0.05 -14.96
CA TYR A 79 -8.61 1.36 -15.10
C TYR A 79 -7.69 2.53 -14.75
N PHE A 80 -6.61 2.27 -14.03
CA PHE A 80 -5.62 3.28 -13.65
C PHE A 80 -4.47 3.36 -14.67
N SER A 81 -4.21 2.27 -15.41
CA SER A 81 -3.21 2.23 -16.48
C SER A 81 -3.69 1.48 -17.72
N GLU A 82 -3.85 2.20 -18.84
CA GLU A 82 -4.23 1.63 -20.15
C GLU A 82 -3.25 0.58 -20.67
N THR A 83 -1.98 0.62 -20.26
CA THR A 83 -0.92 -0.28 -20.74
C THR A 83 -0.42 -1.25 -19.66
N GLY A 84 -1.06 -1.21 -18.48
CA GLY A 84 -0.60 -1.90 -17.28
C GLY A 84 0.69 -1.29 -16.75
N GLN A 85 1.45 -2.05 -15.98
CA GLN A 85 2.77 -1.62 -15.52
C GLN A 85 3.78 -2.74 -15.77
N LEU A 86 4.84 -2.44 -16.51
CA LEU A 86 5.94 -3.37 -16.75
C LEU A 86 7.05 -3.05 -15.76
N TRP A 87 7.21 -3.88 -14.73
CA TRP A 87 8.21 -3.66 -13.68
C TRP A 87 9.59 -4.19 -14.07
N GLY A 88 9.62 -5.27 -14.86
CA GLY A 88 10.85 -5.78 -15.44
C GLY A 88 11.67 -6.71 -14.53
N ASN A 89 11.15 -7.12 -13.37
CA ASN A 89 11.83 -8.11 -12.53
C ASN A 89 11.74 -9.52 -13.16
N PRO A 90 12.72 -10.41 -12.90
CA PRO A 90 12.59 -11.83 -13.25
C PRO A 90 11.50 -12.48 -12.39
N LEU A 91 10.75 -13.40 -13.00
CA LEU A 91 9.82 -14.25 -12.27
C LEU A 91 10.49 -15.55 -11.82
N TYR A 92 9.94 -16.11 -10.76
CA TYR A 92 10.40 -17.37 -10.17
C TYR A 92 10.06 -18.57 -11.06
N ASP A 93 10.98 -19.53 -11.12
CA ASP A 93 10.64 -20.91 -11.43
C ASP A 93 10.15 -21.57 -10.12
N TRP A 94 8.83 -21.55 -9.92
CA TRP A 94 8.21 -22.08 -8.70
C TRP A 94 8.38 -23.60 -8.56
N ASP A 95 8.51 -24.33 -9.67
CA ASP A 95 8.78 -25.77 -9.64
C ASP A 95 10.21 -26.04 -9.13
N ALA A 96 11.19 -25.24 -9.58
CA ALA A 96 12.55 -25.30 -9.06
C ALA A 96 12.61 -24.92 -7.56
N CYS A 97 11.91 -23.85 -7.17
CA CYS A 97 11.77 -23.45 -5.77
C CYS A 97 11.16 -24.58 -4.92
N GLU A 98 10.11 -25.24 -5.39
CA GLU A 98 9.44 -26.33 -4.68
C GLU A 98 10.35 -27.56 -4.53
N LYS A 99 11.12 -27.91 -5.56
CA LYS A 99 12.12 -29.02 -5.50
C LYS A 99 13.19 -28.79 -4.44
N GLU A 100 13.55 -27.55 -4.17
CA GLU A 100 14.48 -27.17 -3.09
C GLU A 100 13.76 -26.91 -1.75
N GLY A 101 12.48 -27.26 -1.64
CA GLY A 101 11.70 -27.08 -0.42
C GLY A 101 11.53 -25.62 -0.02
N TYR A 102 11.56 -24.70 -0.99
CA TYR A 102 11.50 -23.26 -0.79
C TYR A 102 12.62 -22.70 0.11
N ALA A 103 13.81 -23.32 0.06
CA ALA A 103 14.95 -22.94 0.90
C ALA A 103 15.37 -21.46 0.74
N TRP A 104 15.40 -20.96 -0.51
CA TRP A 104 15.75 -19.56 -0.79
C TRP A 104 14.73 -18.57 -0.15
N TRP A 105 13.44 -18.84 -0.29
CA TRP A 105 12.39 -18.05 0.37
C TRP A 105 12.50 -18.12 1.89
N THR A 106 12.77 -19.30 2.45
CA THR A 106 13.00 -19.46 3.89
C THR A 106 14.16 -18.60 4.41
N LEU A 107 15.27 -18.53 3.66
CA LEU A 107 16.41 -17.67 3.98
C LEU A 107 16.02 -16.19 3.95
N ARG A 108 15.21 -15.79 2.96
CA ARG A 108 14.70 -14.43 2.83
C ARG A 108 13.87 -14.01 4.04
N PHE A 109 12.89 -14.83 4.43
CA PHE A 109 12.09 -14.61 5.64
C PHE A 109 12.96 -14.57 6.90
N ARG A 110 13.89 -15.52 7.07
CA ARG A 110 14.79 -15.54 8.23
C ARG A 110 15.62 -14.25 8.32
N ARG A 111 16.16 -13.77 7.21
CA ARG A 111 16.97 -12.54 7.19
C ARG A 111 16.12 -11.33 7.53
N THR A 112 14.91 -11.22 6.98
CA THR A 112 14.01 -10.10 7.28
C THR A 112 13.52 -10.12 8.72
N LEU A 113 13.19 -11.29 9.28
CA LEU A 113 12.83 -11.43 10.71
C LEU A 113 13.99 -11.14 11.66
N ALA A 114 15.24 -11.23 11.20
CA ALA A 114 16.37 -10.73 11.99
C ALA A 114 16.37 -9.19 12.13
N GLN A 115 15.64 -8.48 11.25
CA GLN A 115 15.56 -7.02 11.22
C GLN A 115 14.24 -6.46 11.76
N CYS A 116 13.13 -7.18 11.62
CA CYS A 116 11.80 -6.72 12.06
C CYS A 116 11.03 -7.81 12.82
N ASP A 117 9.84 -7.45 13.32
CA ASP A 117 8.97 -8.34 14.10
C ASP A 117 7.75 -8.83 13.31
N VAL A 118 7.34 -8.09 12.28
CA VAL A 118 6.22 -8.41 11.37
C VAL A 118 6.66 -8.10 9.95
N ILE A 119 6.24 -8.89 8.97
CA ILE A 119 6.63 -8.70 7.56
C ILE A 119 5.39 -8.36 6.73
N ARG A 120 5.35 -7.17 6.13
CA ARG A 120 4.50 -6.91 4.97
C ARG A 120 5.08 -7.67 3.77
N ILE A 121 4.24 -8.39 3.05
CA ILE A 121 4.58 -9.00 1.78
C ILE A 121 3.89 -8.20 0.70
N ASP A 122 4.70 -7.44 -0.03
CA ASP A 122 4.28 -6.70 -1.20
C ASP A 122 3.77 -7.63 -2.29
N HIS A 123 2.73 -7.19 -3.01
CA HIS A 123 2.12 -7.89 -4.11
C HIS A 123 1.80 -9.36 -3.78
N PHE A 124 1.19 -9.59 -2.63
CA PHE A 124 0.88 -10.93 -2.10
C PHE A 124 0.10 -11.80 -3.11
N ARG A 125 -0.73 -11.16 -3.95
CA ARG A 125 -1.46 -11.85 -5.01
C ARG A 125 -0.57 -12.69 -5.93
N GLY A 126 0.70 -12.28 -6.08
CA GLY A 126 1.76 -12.97 -6.82
C GLY A 126 1.98 -14.43 -6.43
N PHE A 127 1.63 -14.79 -5.18
CA PHE A 127 1.71 -16.18 -4.70
C PHE A 127 0.54 -17.05 -5.17
N GLU A 128 -0.60 -16.46 -5.53
CA GLU A 128 -1.74 -17.16 -6.14
C GLU A 128 -1.53 -17.29 -7.66
N ALA A 129 -1.19 -16.18 -8.31
CA ALA A 129 -0.80 -16.11 -9.71
C ALA A 129 0.09 -14.89 -9.93
N ALA A 130 0.87 -14.79 -11.01
CA ALA A 130 1.59 -13.58 -11.38
C ALA A 130 1.34 -13.26 -12.85
N TRP A 131 1.38 -11.99 -13.22
CA TRP A 131 1.27 -11.57 -14.61
C TRP A 131 2.65 -11.65 -15.25
N GLU A 132 2.80 -12.57 -16.21
CA GLU A 132 4.05 -12.84 -16.92
C GLU A 132 4.02 -12.21 -18.30
N VAL A 133 4.91 -11.26 -18.53
CA VAL A 133 5.07 -10.58 -19.82
C VAL A 133 6.29 -11.17 -20.55
N PRO A 134 6.18 -11.61 -21.81
CA PRO A 134 7.33 -12.09 -22.57
C PRO A 134 8.48 -11.07 -22.63
N ALA A 135 9.72 -11.53 -22.50
CA ALA A 135 10.88 -10.64 -22.62
C ALA A 135 10.94 -9.97 -24.01
N GLY A 136 11.31 -8.70 -24.04
CA GLY A 136 11.36 -7.87 -25.25
C GLY A 136 10.11 -7.02 -25.49
N GLU A 137 9.02 -7.27 -24.76
CA GLU A 137 7.86 -6.37 -24.73
C GLU A 137 8.21 -5.01 -24.11
N LYS A 138 7.52 -3.96 -24.57
CA LYS A 138 7.69 -2.59 -24.06
C LYS A 138 6.60 -2.17 -23.07
N THR A 139 5.53 -2.95 -22.98
CA THR A 139 4.37 -2.70 -22.12
C THR A 139 3.92 -4.01 -21.48
N ALA A 140 3.03 -3.96 -20.50
CA ALA A 140 2.51 -5.16 -19.85
C ALA A 140 1.27 -5.75 -20.53
N ILE A 141 0.82 -5.20 -21.66
CA ILE A 141 -0.42 -5.61 -22.35
C ILE A 141 -0.40 -7.10 -22.72
N ASN A 142 0.72 -7.57 -23.29
CA ASN A 142 0.84 -8.92 -23.85
C ASN A 142 1.28 -9.98 -22.83
N GLY A 143 0.89 -9.82 -21.56
CA GLY A 143 1.18 -10.80 -20.52
C GLY A 143 0.10 -11.87 -20.38
N THR A 144 0.35 -12.82 -19.48
CA THR A 144 -0.61 -13.87 -19.10
C THR A 144 -0.53 -14.17 -17.61
N TRP A 145 -1.66 -14.54 -17.00
CA TRP A 145 -1.68 -15.01 -15.61
C TRP A 145 -1.11 -16.43 -15.51
N VAL A 146 -0.06 -16.60 -14.71
CA VAL A 146 0.58 -17.90 -14.44
C VAL A 146 0.46 -18.20 -12.95
N LYS A 147 0.06 -19.43 -12.60
CA LYS A 147 -0.18 -19.81 -11.19
C LYS A 147 1.11 -19.77 -10.36
N GLY A 148 0.99 -19.24 -9.15
CA GLY A 148 2.03 -19.23 -8.14
C GLY A 148 2.01 -20.48 -7.25
N PRO A 149 2.84 -20.52 -6.19
CA PRO A 149 3.00 -21.69 -5.32
C PRO A 149 1.87 -21.83 -4.30
N GLY A 150 0.99 -20.83 -4.17
CA GLY A 150 -0.04 -20.74 -3.15
C GLY A 150 0.53 -20.86 -1.74
N ALA A 151 -0.18 -21.59 -0.86
CA ALA A 151 0.18 -21.75 0.54
C ALA A 151 1.47 -22.56 0.78
N LYS A 152 1.98 -23.28 -0.23
CA LYS A 152 3.10 -24.22 -0.06
C LYS A 152 4.38 -23.54 0.42
N VAL A 153 4.70 -22.36 -0.11
CA VAL A 153 5.90 -21.60 0.26
C VAL A 153 5.85 -21.17 1.73
N PHE A 154 4.70 -20.67 2.18
CA PHE A 154 4.48 -20.22 3.56
C PHE A 154 4.57 -21.36 4.55
N ARG A 155 3.86 -22.45 4.27
CA ARG A 155 3.91 -23.67 5.10
C ARG A 155 5.33 -24.25 5.21
N ALA A 156 6.11 -24.17 4.14
CA ALA A 156 7.51 -24.59 4.17
C ALA A 156 8.36 -23.67 5.06
N VAL A 157 8.17 -22.35 4.96
CA VAL A 157 8.83 -21.37 5.81
C VAL A 157 8.46 -21.60 7.28
N ASP A 158 7.18 -21.69 7.63
CA ASP A 158 6.72 -21.91 9.00
C ASP A 158 7.31 -23.18 9.59
N LYS A 159 7.34 -24.26 8.80
CA LYS A 159 7.95 -25.54 9.21
C LYS A 159 9.43 -25.40 9.55
N VAL A 160 10.20 -24.65 8.76
CA VAL A 160 11.65 -24.50 8.97
C VAL A 160 11.95 -23.48 10.07
N LEU A 161 11.13 -22.44 10.23
CA LEU A 161 11.31 -21.42 11.26
C LEU A 161 10.67 -21.80 12.60
N GLY A 162 9.92 -22.89 12.66
CA GLY A 162 9.40 -23.48 13.89
C GLY A 162 8.10 -22.87 14.39
N GLY A 163 7.33 -22.22 13.52
CA GLY A 163 6.06 -21.58 13.85
C GLY A 163 5.59 -20.60 12.77
N GLU A 164 4.35 -20.13 12.93
CA GLU A 164 3.75 -19.14 12.02
C GLU A 164 4.56 -17.85 12.01
N VAL A 165 4.93 -17.39 10.81
CA VAL A 165 5.57 -16.09 10.63
C VAL A 165 4.53 -14.97 10.65
N PRO A 166 4.72 -13.90 11.45
CA PRO A 166 3.80 -12.77 11.47
C PRO A 166 3.89 -11.98 10.17
N ILE A 167 2.86 -12.11 9.33
CA ILE A 167 2.79 -11.53 7.98
C ILE A 167 1.60 -10.57 7.88
N ILE A 168 1.77 -9.50 7.12
CA ILE A 168 0.70 -8.66 6.56
C ILE A 168 0.70 -8.90 5.05
N ALA A 169 -0.41 -9.32 4.49
CA ALA A 169 -0.56 -9.51 3.05
C ALA A 169 -0.91 -8.16 2.41
N GLU A 170 -0.06 -7.64 1.53
CA GLU A 170 -0.52 -6.55 0.67
C GLU A 170 -1.38 -7.10 -0.46
N ASP A 171 -2.67 -6.85 -0.34
CA ASP A 171 -3.75 -7.31 -1.20
C ASP A 171 -4.56 -6.12 -1.73
N LEU A 172 -3.88 -5.09 -2.24
CA LEU A 172 -4.51 -3.94 -2.89
C LEU A 172 -4.58 -4.16 -4.41
N GLY A 173 -5.40 -3.34 -5.08
CA GLY A 173 -5.60 -3.43 -6.53
C GLY A 173 -6.60 -4.51 -6.95
N LEU A 174 -6.38 -5.12 -8.12
CA LEU A 174 -7.29 -6.13 -8.68
C LEU A 174 -7.10 -7.50 -7.98
N ILE A 175 -7.90 -7.74 -6.94
CA ILE A 175 -7.87 -8.97 -6.15
C ILE A 175 -9.01 -9.91 -6.53
N THR A 176 -8.68 -11.19 -6.77
CA THR A 176 -9.66 -12.22 -7.11
C THR A 176 -10.11 -12.99 -5.86
N PRO A 177 -11.25 -13.71 -5.91
CA PRO A 177 -11.69 -14.57 -4.81
C PRO A 177 -10.63 -15.60 -4.38
N GLU A 178 -9.81 -16.11 -5.31
CA GLU A 178 -8.74 -17.07 -5.03
C GLU A 178 -7.61 -16.45 -4.19
N VAL A 179 -7.27 -15.18 -4.43
CA VAL A 179 -6.27 -14.46 -3.63
C VAL A 179 -6.79 -14.24 -2.21
N ASN A 180 -8.06 -13.83 -2.07
CA ASN A 180 -8.71 -13.71 -0.77
C ASN A 180 -8.74 -15.06 -0.02
N ALA A 181 -9.10 -16.14 -0.73
CA ALA A 181 -9.10 -17.48 -0.15
C ALA A 181 -7.71 -17.91 0.33
N LEU A 182 -6.65 -17.61 -0.43
CA LEU A 182 -5.27 -17.89 -0.03
C LEU A 182 -4.86 -17.09 1.22
N ARG A 183 -5.17 -15.79 1.26
CA ARG A 183 -4.92 -14.94 2.44
C ARG A 183 -5.62 -15.48 3.68
N ASP A 184 -6.90 -15.83 3.53
CA ASP A 184 -7.76 -16.28 4.62
C ASP A 184 -7.35 -17.68 5.12
N GLU A 185 -6.97 -18.59 4.21
CA GLU A 185 -6.40 -19.92 4.51
C GLU A 185 -5.13 -19.82 5.35
N LEU A 186 -4.28 -18.84 5.03
CA LEU A 186 -3.00 -18.61 5.73
C LEU A 186 -3.16 -17.77 7.00
N GLY A 187 -4.34 -17.22 7.26
CA GLY A 187 -4.57 -16.45 8.47
C GLY A 187 -3.99 -15.03 8.45
N TYR A 188 -3.63 -14.50 7.29
CA TYR A 188 -2.94 -13.21 7.20
C TYR A 188 -3.90 -12.02 7.20
N PRO A 189 -3.61 -10.92 7.93
CA PRO A 189 -4.30 -9.66 7.74
C PRO A 189 -4.01 -9.06 6.37
N GLY A 190 -5.08 -8.64 5.69
CA GLY A 190 -5.01 -7.83 4.48
C GLY A 190 -4.89 -6.34 4.80
N MET A 191 -4.66 -5.53 3.79
CA MET A 191 -4.52 -4.07 3.90
C MET A 191 -5.80 -3.36 3.47
N LYS A 192 -6.11 -2.26 4.14
CA LYS A 192 -7.18 -1.33 3.77
C LYS A 192 -6.64 0.09 3.77
N VAL A 193 -6.98 0.91 2.78
CA VAL A 193 -6.41 2.26 2.62
C VAL A 193 -7.55 3.26 2.50
N LEU A 194 -7.67 4.18 3.45
CA LEU A 194 -8.77 5.14 3.50
C LEU A 194 -8.84 6.06 2.27
N GLN A 195 -7.69 6.44 1.69
CA GLN A 195 -7.71 7.21 0.42
C GLN A 195 -8.44 6.47 -0.72
N PHE A 196 -8.47 5.14 -0.70
CA PHE A 196 -9.19 4.32 -1.69
C PHE A 196 -10.68 4.12 -1.35
N ALA A 197 -11.12 4.50 -0.14
CA ALA A 197 -12.51 4.39 0.26
C ALA A 197 -13.43 5.31 -0.56
N TRP A 198 -12.89 6.40 -1.10
CA TRP A 198 -13.62 7.38 -1.90
C TRP A 198 -13.01 7.66 -3.28
N ALA A 199 -11.76 7.27 -3.56
CA ALA A 199 -11.11 7.52 -4.85
C ALA A 199 -11.87 6.83 -6.01
N GLY A 200 -12.32 7.62 -6.99
CA GLY A 200 -13.16 7.14 -8.09
C GLY A 200 -12.50 6.13 -9.04
N GLY A 201 -13.07 4.94 -9.15
CA GLY A 201 -12.74 3.97 -10.21
C GLY A 201 -13.87 3.74 -11.22
N PRO A 202 -13.75 2.73 -12.12
CA PRO A 202 -14.67 2.53 -13.24
C PRO A 202 -16.08 2.31 -12.75
N LYS A 203 -17.02 3.13 -13.23
CA LYS A 203 -18.45 3.09 -12.92
C LYS A 203 -18.85 3.49 -11.49
N GLY A 204 -18.08 4.31 -10.78
CA GLY A 204 -18.53 4.85 -9.49
C GLY A 204 -18.77 3.77 -8.42
N SER A 205 -18.07 2.64 -8.52
CA SER A 205 -18.08 1.52 -7.57
C SER A 205 -17.42 1.86 -6.23
N TYR A 206 -16.64 2.94 -6.17
CA TYR A 206 -16.02 3.47 -4.95
C TYR A 206 -16.93 4.49 -4.26
N GLY A 207 -18.17 4.04 -4.03
CA GLY A 207 -19.15 4.67 -3.16
C GLY A 207 -19.27 3.89 -1.85
N ALA A 208 -20.39 4.04 -1.13
CA ALA A 208 -20.65 3.40 0.17
C ALA A 208 -20.43 1.88 0.26
N GLY A 209 -20.19 1.16 -0.84
CA GLY A 209 -19.82 -0.26 -0.88
C GLY A 209 -18.31 -0.56 -0.95
N SER A 210 -17.43 0.44 -0.89
CA SER A 210 -15.98 0.22 -0.86
C SER A 210 -15.59 -0.56 0.39
N ASP A 211 -14.80 -1.62 0.24
CA ASP A 211 -14.32 -2.47 1.33
C ASP A 211 -13.18 -1.81 2.14
N HIS A 212 -12.72 -0.64 1.72
CA HIS A 212 -11.81 0.23 2.48
C HIS A 212 -12.53 1.12 3.49
N LEU A 213 -13.86 1.22 3.43
CA LEU A 213 -14.65 1.98 4.40
C LEU A 213 -14.69 1.24 5.75
N PRO A 214 -14.45 1.93 6.89
CA PRO A 214 -14.43 1.28 8.20
C PRO A 214 -15.67 0.45 8.55
N HIS A 215 -16.87 0.87 8.13
CA HIS A 215 -18.13 0.15 8.41
C HIS A 215 -18.37 -1.07 7.52
N ASN A 216 -17.60 -1.22 6.43
CA ASN A 216 -17.69 -2.36 5.52
C ASN A 216 -16.67 -3.45 5.85
N LEU A 217 -15.78 -3.21 6.81
CA LEU A 217 -14.85 -4.23 7.30
C LEU A 217 -15.64 -5.37 7.93
N THR A 218 -15.46 -6.58 7.39
CA THR A 218 -16.16 -7.80 7.85
C THR A 218 -15.33 -8.63 8.83
N THR A 219 -14.08 -8.23 9.06
CA THR A 219 -13.12 -8.91 9.93
C THR A 219 -12.21 -7.91 10.61
N GLN A 220 -11.72 -8.24 11.80
CA GLN A 220 -10.68 -7.47 12.48
C GLN A 220 -9.29 -7.74 11.90
N ARG A 221 -9.12 -8.89 11.23
CA ARG A 221 -7.87 -9.36 10.64
C ARG A 221 -7.51 -8.55 9.40
N SER A 222 -7.19 -7.29 9.61
CA SER A 222 -6.77 -6.31 8.61
C SER A 222 -5.92 -5.22 9.25
N VAL A 223 -5.15 -4.53 8.42
CA VAL A 223 -4.40 -3.34 8.78
C VAL A 223 -4.98 -2.16 8.00
N LEU A 224 -5.49 -1.16 8.73
CA LEU A 224 -6.07 0.04 8.13
C LEU A 224 -5.05 1.17 8.08
N TYR A 225 -4.86 1.72 6.90
CA TYR A 225 -3.95 2.82 6.61
C TYR A 225 -4.73 4.08 6.25
N THR A 226 -4.20 5.25 6.62
CA THR A 226 -4.64 6.54 6.04
C THR A 226 -4.28 6.59 4.55
N GLY A 227 -2.98 6.39 4.29
CA GLY A 227 -2.33 6.20 3.00
C GLY A 227 -1.11 5.28 3.17
N THR A 228 -0.52 4.87 2.06
CA THR A 228 0.75 4.12 2.03
C THR A 228 1.87 5.02 1.49
N HIS A 229 3.09 4.51 1.40
CA HIS A 229 4.18 5.26 0.76
C HIS A 229 3.94 5.53 -0.75
N ASP A 230 3.07 4.74 -1.41
CA ASP A 230 2.65 4.94 -2.80
C ASP A 230 1.48 5.92 -2.94
N SER A 231 0.81 6.24 -1.82
CA SER A 231 -0.26 7.21 -1.75
C SER A 231 0.30 8.63 -1.67
N ASP A 232 -0.53 9.62 -2.02
CA ASP A 232 -0.24 11.00 -1.63
C ASP A 232 -0.39 11.14 -0.11
N THR A 233 -0.01 12.27 0.48
CA THR A 233 -0.43 12.58 1.86
C THR A 233 -1.94 12.76 1.90
N VAL A 234 -2.59 12.59 3.06
CA VAL A 234 -4.05 12.78 3.14
C VAL A 234 -4.45 14.21 2.75
N ARG A 235 -3.66 15.22 3.13
CA ARG A 235 -3.91 16.60 2.74
C ARG A 235 -3.71 16.81 1.23
N GLY A 236 -2.62 16.30 0.64
CA GLY A 236 -2.37 16.38 -0.80
C GLY A 236 -3.47 15.67 -1.61
N TRP A 237 -3.93 14.51 -1.13
CA TRP A 237 -5.09 13.83 -1.68
C TRP A 237 -6.36 14.70 -1.59
N ALA A 238 -6.66 15.28 -0.43
CA ALA A 238 -7.86 16.10 -0.22
C ALA A 238 -7.87 17.37 -1.09
N GLU A 239 -6.72 18.02 -1.25
CA GLU A 239 -6.52 19.18 -2.14
C GLU A 239 -6.81 18.84 -3.60
N ASN A 240 -6.53 17.60 -4.02
CA ASN A 240 -6.75 17.12 -5.38
C ASN A 240 -8.07 16.35 -5.58
N ALA A 241 -8.78 16.02 -4.49
CA ALA A 241 -10.03 15.27 -4.54
C ALA A 241 -11.13 16.05 -5.27
N SER A 242 -11.91 15.36 -6.10
CA SER A 242 -13.05 15.91 -6.82
C SER A 242 -14.15 16.42 -5.88
N PRO A 243 -15.03 17.33 -6.33
CA PRO A 243 -16.16 17.79 -5.53
C PRO A 243 -17.07 16.66 -5.03
N SER A 244 -17.22 15.57 -5.81
CA SER A 244 -17.97 14.38 -5.41
C SER A 244 -17.31 13.61 -4.27
N GLU A 245 -15.99 13.44 -4.31
CA GLU A 245 -15.24 12.75 -3.25
C GLU A 245 -15.29 13.54 -1.95
N ARG A 246 -15.03 14.86 -2.02
CA ARG A 246 -15.14 15.74 -0.85
C ARG A 246 -16.54 15.71 -0.24
N ARG A 247 -17.61 15.74 -1.05
CA ARG A 247 -19.00 15.58 -0.55
C ARG A 247 -19.22 14.22 0.11
N ALA A 248 -18.71 13.14 -0.47
CA ALA A 248 -18.87 11.79 0.09
C ALA A 248 -18.18 11.66 1.45
N VAL A 249 -16.96 12.20 1.59
CA VAL A 249 -16.21 12.27 2.86
C VAL A 249 -16.97 13.08 3.90
N ARG A 250 -17.46 14.29 3.56
CA ARG A 250 -18.26 15.12 4.48
C ARG A 250 -19.52 14.39 4.95
N LYS A 251 -20.22 13.70 4.04
CA LYS A 251 -21.41 12.92 4.38
C LYS A 251 -21.06 11.79 5.34
N TYR A 252 -19.96 11.09 5.08
CA TYR A 252 -19.48 9.99 5.92
C TYR A 252 -19.12 10.46 7.34
N LEU A 253 -18.49 11.62 7.45
CA LEU A 253 -18.10 12.25 8.72
C LEU A 253 -19.26 12.95 9.43
N GLY A 254 -20.47 12.95 8.86
CA GLY A 254 -21.63 13.65 9.44
C GLY A 254 -21.52 15.18 9.42
N ARG A 255 -20.70 15.75 8.52
CA ARG A 255 -20.46 17.20 8.38
C ARG A 255 -21.27 17.85 7.25
N SER A 256 -22.15 17.10 6.58
CA SER A 256 -23.08 17.65 5.58
C SER A 256 -24.22 18.45 6.22
N LYS A 257 -24.67 19.53 5.57
CA LYS A 257 -25.88 20.26 6.00
C LYS A 257 -27.11 19.33 5.90
N PRO A 258 -28.13 19.45 6.78
CA PRO A 258 -29.33 18.59 6.80
C PRO A 258 -30.20 18.58 5.54
N HIS A 259 -29.85 19.34 4.49
CA HIS A 259 -30.69 19.53 3.30
C HIS A 259 -30.12 18.91 2.00
N ASP A 260 -28.97 18.24 2.08
CA ASP A 260 -28.22 17.69 0.93
C ASP A 260 -28.72 16.29 0.49
N ASP A 261 -29.84 15.81 1.04
CA ASP A 261 -30.45 14.50 0.74
C ASP A 261 -31.41 14.52 -0.47
N SER A 262 -31.19 15.40 -1.45
CA SER A 262 -31.88 15.26 -2.74
C SER A 262 -31.21 14.19 -3.60
N ALA A 263 -31.50 12.92 -3.28
CA ALA A 263 -31.31 11.81 -4.20
C ALA A 263 -32.02 12.09 -5.55
N PRO A 264 -31.49 11.62 -6.70
CA PRO A 264 -32.13 11.80 -8.00
C PRO A 264 -33.34 10.86 -8.11
N GLY A 265 -34.46 11.22 -7.47
CA GLY A 265 -35.61 10.31 -7.39
C GLY A 265 -36.83 10.82 -6.62
N GLY A 266 -37.04 12.13 -6.51
CA GLY A 266 -38.16 12.70 -5.74
C GLY A 266 -38.93 13.79 -6.50
N LYS A 267 -40.01 13.40 -7.17
CA LYS A 267 -41.12 14.19 -7.76
C LYS A 267 -40.94 15.72 -7.81
N ARG A 268 -40.66 16.25 -9.01
CA ARG A 268 -40.86 17.68 -9.36
C ARG A 268 -42.31 18.10 -9.06
N LYS A 269 -42.52 19.01 -8.10
CA LYS A 269 -43.77 19.76 -7.98
C LYS A 269 -43.93 20.66 -9.22
N ARG A 270 -45.06 20.50 -9.89
CA ARG A 270 -45.49 21.28 -11.06
C ARG A 270 -45.85 22.69 -10.59
N THR A 271 -45.06 23.71 -10.93
CA THR A 271 -45.49 25.11 -10.80
C THR A 271 -45.60 25.73 -12.18
N THR A 272 -46.81 26.23 -12.44
CA THR A 272 -47.26 26.85 -13.69
C THR A 272 -46.55 28.17 -13.96
N ARG A 273 -46.28 28.40 -15.25
CA ARG A 273 -45.62 29.56 -15.83
C ARG A 273 -46.55 30.79 -15.76
N SER A 274 -46.09 31.92 -15.21
CA SER A 274 -46.50 33.26 -15.62
C SER A 274 -45.67 34.37 -14.92
N ALA A 275 -45.37 35.41 -15.71
CA ALA A 275 -44.85 36.74 -15.38
C ALA A 275 -43.32 36.95 -15.23
N LEU A 276 -42.78 37.61 -16.25
CA LEU A 276 -41.44 38.19 -16.42
C LEU A 276 -41.18 39.35 -15.43
N LYS A 277 -39.90 39.54 -15.02
CA LYS A 277 -39.01 40.60 -15.55
C LYS A 277 -37.62 40.55 -14.93
N ALA A 278 -36.64 40.91 -15.75
CA ALA A 278 -35.21 40.89 -15.49
C ALA A 278 -34.75 42.02 -14.55
N SER A 279 -33.83 41.70 -13.65
CA SER A 279 -32.69 42.55 -13.28
C SER A 279 -31.55 41.67 -12.77
N SER A 280 -30.34 42.11 -13.07
CA SER A 280 -29.05 41.53 -12.76
C SER A 280 -28.89 40.97 -11.35
N GLU A 281 -28.34 39.77 -11.24
CA GLU A 281 -27.37 39.32 -10.21
C GLU A 281 -27.11 37.82 -10.42
N THR A 282 -26.29 37.50 -11.43
CA THR A 282 -25.78 36.14 -11.64
C THR A 282 -24.50 35.97 -10.83
N THR A 283 -24.62 36.00 -9.50
CA THR A 283 -23.51 35.69 -8.58
C THR A 283 -23.99 34.92 -7.34
N THR A 284 -25.04 34.10 -7.48
CA THR A 284 -25.65 33.41 -6.33
C THR A 284 -25.93 31.96 -6.68
N LYS A 285 -24.94 31.09 -6.41
CA LYS A 285 -25.14 29.68 -6.00
C LYS A 285 -23.86 28.87 -5.83
N VAL A 286 -22.74 29.30 -6.42
CA VAL A 286 -21.45 28.58 -6.30
C VAL A 286 -20.62 29.10 -5.12
N GLU A 287 -20.82 30.35 -4.70
CA GLU A 287 -20.02 30.98 -3.63
C GLU A 287 -20.61 30.81 -2.21
N GLU A 288 -21.84 30.31 -2.05
CA GLU A 288 -22.46 30.05 -0.74
C GLU A 288 -22.26 28.59 -0.23
N GLU A 289 -21.53 27.76 -0.97
CA GLU A 289 -21.33 26.33 -0.64
C GLU A 289 -20.28 26.06 0.47
N ASP A 290 -19.56 27.08 0.97
CA ASP A 290 -18.29 26.87 1.68
C ASP A 290 -18.28 27.29 3.17
N GLN A 291 -19.29 26.86 3.95
CA GLN A 291 -19.34 27.09 5.41
C GLN A 291 -19.52 25.82 6.25
N ALA A 292 -19.42 24.63 5.65
CA ALA A 292 -19.13 23.41 6.40
C ALA A 292 -17.60 23.28 6.44
N LEU A 293 -17.00 22.89 7.58
CA LEU A 293 -15.55 22.69 7.71
C LEU A 293 -15.01 22.02 6.44
N ASP A 294 -14.09 22.70 5.74
CA ASP A 294 -13.56 22.19 4.49
C ASP A 294 -12.85 20.85 4.79
N VAL A 295 -13.06 19.87 3.90
CA VAL A 295 -12.40 18.58 4.00
C VAL A 295 -10.89 18.79 4.03
N VAL A 296 -10.39 19.77 3.26
CA VAL A 296 -8.97 20.08 3.20
C VAL A 296 -8.38 20.46 4.57
N GLU A 297 -9.07 21.27 5.37
CA GLU A 297 -8.52 21.80 6.65
C GLU A 297 -8.38 20.74 7.76
N SER A 298 -9.05 19.59 7.64
CA SER A 298 -9.08 18.59 8.72
C SER A 298 -9.01 17.14 8.26
N ALA A 299 -8.85 16.88 6.96
CA ALA A 299 -8.84 15.54 6.39
C ALA A 299 -7.83 14.62 7.06
N SER A 300 -6.60 15.09 7.30
CA SER A 300 -5.53 14.27 7.86
C SER A 300 -5.93 13.67 9.22
N TRP A 301 -6.41 14.51 10.13
CA TRP A 301 -6.84 14.06 11.45
C TRP A 301 -8.19 13.32 11.45
N ASP A 302 -9.08 13.63 10.51
CA ASP A 302 -10.31 12.84 10.32
C ASP A 302 -9.99 11.42 9.84
N PHE A 303 -9.04 11.25 8.92
CA PHE A 303 -8.60 9.95 8.43
C PHE A 303 -7.89 9.16 9.53
N ILE A 304 -7.02 9.81 10.33
CA ILE A 304 -6.41 9.18 11.50
C ILE A 304 -7.49 8.69 12.48
N ARG A 305 -8.49 9.53 12.76
CA ARG A 305 -9.62 9.18 13.63
C ARG A 305 -10.42 8.00 13.09
N LEU A 306 -10.70 7.97 11.79
CA LEU A 306 -11.39 6.85 11.14
C LEU A 306 -10.56 5.56 11.18
N ALA A 307 -9.24 5.68 11.00
CA ALA A 307 -8.33 4.55 11.10
C ALA A 307 -8.40 3.93 12.50
N TYR A 308 -8.33 4.79 13.52
CA TYR A 308 -8.37 4.39 14.92
C TYR A 308 -9.74 3.83 15.33
N ALA A 309 -10.83 4.42 14.84
CA ALA A 309 -12.19 3.98 15.14
C ALA A 309 -12.60 2.65 14.46
N SER A 310 -11.82 2.17 13.49
CA SER A 310 -12.15 0.95 12.75
C SER A 310 -12.02 -0.31 13.62
N ILE A 311 -12.60 -1.41 13.14
CA ILE A 311 -12.45 -2.72 13.79
C ILE A 311 -11.11 -3.42 13.48
N SER A 312 -10.25 -2.83 12.65
CA SER A 312 -8.97 -3.45 12.26
C SER A 312 -8.06 -3.64 13.47
N ASP A 313 -7.40 -4.79 13.54
CA ASP A 313 -6.42 -5.17 14.58
C ASP A 313 -5.26 -4.18 14.66
N MET A 314 -4.92 -3.54 13.53
CA MET A 314 -3.86 -2.54 13.45
C MET A 314 -4.30 -1.34 12.62
N ALA A 315 -3.93 -0.15 13.09
CA ALA A 315 -3.99 1.09 12.32
C ALA A 315 -2.57 1.62 12.11
N ILE A 316 -2.17 1.84 10.86
CA ILE A 316 -0.86 2.43 10.53
C ILE A 316 -1.08 3.80 9.89
N ILE A 317 -0.44 4.80 10.46
CA ILE A 317 -0.56 6.20 10.01
C ILE A 317 0.76 6.60 9.34
N GLN A 318 0.67 7.16 8.13
CA GLN A 318 1.84 7.72 7.45
C GLN A 318 2.32 8.96 8.22
N LEU A 319 3.63 9.12 8.44
CA LEU A 319 4.17 10.20 9.29
C LEU A 319 3.81 11.61 8.78
N GLN A 320 3.64 11.78 7.48
CA GLN A 320 3.21 13.03 6.86
C GLN A 320 1.83 13.51 7.33
N ASP A 321 0.91 12.59 7.63
CA ASP A 321 -0.49 12.89 7.92
C ASP A 321 -0.71 13.58 9.29
N PRO A 322 -0.15 13.11 10.43
CA PRO A 322 -0.29 13.83 11.69
C PRO A 322 0.45 15.18 11.69
N LEU A 323 1.39 15.37 10.75
CA LEU A 323 2.09 16.64 10.50
C LEU A 323 1.34 17.55 9.51
N ASP A 324 0.21 17.10 8.97
CA ASP A 324 -0.65 17.82 8.01
C ASP A 324 0.08 18.39 6.79
N LEU A 325 1.04 17.62 6.26
CA LEU A 325 1.85 18.02 5.11
C LEU A 325 1.11 17.79 3.79
N GLY A 326 1.34 18.69 2.81
CA GLY A 326 0.75 18.59 1.47
C GLY A 326 1.43 17.56 0.57
N GLY A 327 1.07 17.55 -0.71
CA GLY A 327 1.58 16.56 -1.67
C GLY A 327 3.07 16.71 -2.03
N ASP A 328 3.70 17.80 -1.63
CA ASP A 328 5.16 17.98 -1.69
C ASP A 328 5.92 17.03 -0.74
N ALA A 329 5.23 16.47 0.25
CA ALA A 329 5.76 15.48 1.18
C ALA A 329 5.51 14.01 0.76
N ARG A 330 4.99 13.78 -0.46
CA ARG A 330 4.73 12.43 -0.99
C ARG A 330 6.03 11.62 -1.09
N MET A 331 5.98 10.36 -0.65
CA MET A 331 7.15 9.48 -0.64
C MET A 331 7.44 8.88 -2.02
N ASN A 332 6.42 8.31 -2.68
CA ASN A 332 6.55 7.70 -3.99
C ASN A 332 5.32 7.99 -4.85
N LEU A 333 5.52 8.28 -6.13
CA LEU A 333 4.50 8.32 -7.16
C LEU A 333 4.68 7.11 -8.09
N PRO A 334 3.82 6.07 -7.98
CA PRO A 334 3.92 4.90 -8.85
C PRO A 334 3.90 5.26 -10.34
N GLY A 335 4.73 4.58 -11.12
CA GLY A 335 4.86 4.81 -12.57
C GLY A 335 5.86 5.90 -12.97
N THR A 336 6.53 6.55 -12.02
CA THR A 336 7.64 7.49 -12.30
C THR A 336 8.99 6.93 -11.86
N THR A 337 10.06 7.43 -12.49
CA THR A 337 11.46 7.01 -12.21
C THR A 337 12.23 8.01 -11.37
N ASP A 338 11.77 9.26 -11.30
CA ASP A 338 12.51 10.38 -10.71
C ASP A 338 11.67 11.09 -9.64
N GLY A 339 12.35 11.66 -8.63
CA GLY A 339 11.72 12.45 -7.56
C GLY A 339 11.19 11.66 -6.36
N ASN A 340 11.21 10.32 -6.41
CA ASN A 340 10.71 9.45 -5.35
C ASN A 340 11.75 9.20 -4.23
N TRP A 341 11.28 8.70 -3.09
CA TRP A 341 12.08 8.22 -1.95
C TRP A 341 13.01 9.27 -1.30
N SER A 342 12.71 10.55 -1.54
CA SER A 342 13.58 11.66 -1.16
C SER A 342 13.05 12.51 0.00
N TRP A 343 11.76 12.39 0.33
CA TRP A 343 11.17 13.14 1.44
C TRP A 343 11.82 12.76 2.78
N ARG A 344 12.06 13.78 3.60
CA ARG A 344 12.63 13.65 4.94
C ARG A 344 11.88 14.55 5.90
N VAL A 345 11.60 14.03 7.09
CA VAL A 345 11.01 14.81 8.17
C VAL A 345 12.00 15.83 8.72
N GLU A 346 11.54 17.06 8.93
CA GLU A 346 12.25 18.05 9.74
C GLU A 346 11.94 17.79 11.22
N GLY A 347 12.98 17.60 12.05
CA GLY A 347 12.78 17.21 13.45
C GLY A 347 11.96 18.19 14.29
N SER A 348 11.91 19.46 13.89
CA SER A 348 11.09 20.51 14.52
C SER A 348 9.58 20.27 14.40
N LEU A 349 9.14 19.49 13.41
CA LEU A 349 7.73 19.17 13.17
C LEU A 349 7.23 18.05 14.10
N VAL A 350 8.12 17.21 14.61
CA VAL A 350 7.76 16.10 15.51
C VAL A 350 7.70 16.64 16.95
N THR A 351 6.55 17.20 17.32
CA THR A 351 6.33 17.87 18.61
C THR A 351 5.59 16.99 19.61
N ASP A 352 5.71 17.32 20.90
CA ASP A 352 4.95 16.66 21.97
C ASP A 352 3.44 16.83 21.77
N GLU A 353 2.97 17.95 21.21
CA GLU A 353 1.56 18.19 20.91
C GLU A 353 1.01 17.16 19.90
N VAL A 354 1.77 16.86 18.84
CA VAL A 354 1.37 15.85 17.84
C VAL A 354 1.34 14.46 18.50
N ALA A 355 2.33 14.14 19.33
CA ALA A 355 2.39 12.87 20.05
C ALA A 355 1.24 12.71 21.05
N GLU A 356 0.91 13.75 21.82
CA GLU A 356 -0.21 13.78 22.77
C GLU A 356 -1.54 13.60 22.04
N ARG A 357 -1.75 14.29 20.91
CA ARG A 357 -2.98 14.15 20.14
C ARG A 357 -3.16 12.75 19.54
N LEU A 358 -2.09 12.11 19.07
CA LEU A 358 -2.12 10.72 18.63
C LEU A 358 -2.45 9.78 19.80
N ARG A 359 -1.84 10.02 20.97
CA ARG A 359 -2.09 9.25 22.18
C ARG A 359 -3.54 9.37 22.66
N ASP A 360 -4.10 10.58 22.69
CA ASP A 360 -5.50 10.80 23.09
C ASP A 360 -6.48 10.03 22.20
N LEU A 361 -6.21 9.98 20.89
CA LEU A 361 -6.99 9.16 19.97
C LEU A 361 -6.80 7.66 20.25
N ALA A 362 -5.58 7.21 20.50
CA ALA A 362 -5.30 5.80 20.82
C ALA A 362 -6.06 5.38 22.08
N GLU A 363 -6.00 6.18 23.15
CA GLU A 363 -6.73 5.94 24.41
C GLU A 363 -8.25 5.95 24.20
N LEU A 364 -8.79 6.91 23.44
CA LEU A 364 -10.22 7.01 23.14
C LEU A 364 -10.76 5.78 22.41
N TYR A 365 -9.99 5.22 21.48
CA TYR A 365 -10.40 4.08 20.65
C TYR A 365 -9.87 2.73 21.13
N GLY A 366 -9.14 2.70 22.26
CA GLY A 366 -8.64 1.47 22.89
C GLY A 366 -7.54 0.77 22.07
N ARG A 367 -6.57 1.54 21.56
CA ARG A 367 -5.43 1.04 20.76
C ARG A 367 -4.11 1.06 21.50
#